data_AF-A0A8X8C1K1-F1
#
_entry.id   AF-A0A8X8C1K1-F1
#
_cell.length_a   1.000
_cell.length_b   1.000
_cell.length_c   1.000
_cell.angle_alpha   90.00
_cell.angle_beta   90.00
_cell.angle_gamma   90.00
#
_symmetry.space_group_name_H-M   'P 1'
#
loop_
_entity.id
_entity.type
_entity.pdbx_description
1 polymer ?
#
loop_
_entity_poly.entity_id
_entity_poly.type
_entity_poly.pdbx_seq_one_letter_code
_entity_poly.pdbx_strand_id
1 'polypeptide(L)'
;MQLKPLNTYTITLMLFFTIIILFFSGFLEFPSITTSITSPVKAPNFPVKTIPDPFTDLFVAFKKWDSQVGCVQFREKHKNLGSNGSASLQVVDGDVGCSELKMEHVNVLVKGWTWIPGNLDNLYSCRCGLSCLWTKSSVLADKPDALLFETTTPPLQIYEAMGVTKAQAKAILSLQCRLNSKLNKFCCIPYAAQKNYLGELASISTAAGSALDSRHNGDPLRVYMDLEAGRKRSGREDLFISYHAEDDVQSTYAGALFHNGRNYHVSRRKDNDTLVYWSSSRCLADRNQLAKSLLSLLPHHSFGKCLNNVGGLDMALSFYPECANDASLKPKWWDHLHCAMSHYKFVLAIENTWTESYVTEKLFYALDSGSVPIYFGAPNVLDFVPPHSIIDGNKFKSMEELASYVNYLASDPVAYAEYHAWRRCGVLGNYGKTRAASLDTLPCRLCEAVSRKGGRNARA
;
A
#
# COMPACT_ATOMS: atom_id res chain seq x y z
N MET A 1 -58.43 -4.90 29.68
CA MET A 1 -57.63 -5.70 28.74
C MET A 1 -56.82 -6.68 29.59
N GLN A 2 -57.21 -7.95 29.64
CA GLN A 2 -56.55 -8.94 30.48
C GLN A 2 -55.20 -9.33 29.87
N LEU A 3 -54.11 -9.19 30.65
CA LEU A 3 -52.79 -9.67 30.26
C LEU A 3 -52.79 -11.20 30.30
N LYS A 4 -52.49 -11.83 29.16
CA LYS A 4 -52.31 -13.28 29.07
C LYS A 4 -51.13 -13.69 29.96
N PRO A 5 -51.26 -14.81 30.71
CA PRO A 5 -50.14 -15.31 31.52
C PRO A 5 -49.00 -15.73 30.58
N LEU A 6 -47.82 -15.15 30.79
CA LEU A 6 -46.61 -15.56 30.08
C LEU A 6 -46.31 -17.03 30.41
N ASN A 7 -46.15 -17.84 29.37
CA ASN A 7 -45.87 -19.26 29.46
C ASN A 7 -44.55 -19.48 30.20
N THR A 8 -44.63 -20.00 31.42
CA THR A 8 -43.48 -20.25 32.31
C THR A 8 -42.40 -21.07 31.61
N TYR A 9 -42.80 -22.00 30.73
CA TYR A 9 -41.86 -22.80 29.92
C TYR A 9 -40.96 -21.94 29.03
N THR A 10 -41.46 -20.84 28.46
CA THR A 10 -40.66 -19.97 27.58
C THR A 10 -39.60 -19.21 28.39
N ILE A 11 -39.95 -18.77 29.60
CA ILE A 11 -39.02 -18.06 30.49
C ILE A 11 -37.94 -19.02 30.99
N THR A 12 -38.32 -20.24 31.39
CA THR A 12 -37.37 -21.27 31.81
C THR A 12 -36.43 -21.67 30.68
N LEU A 13 -36.93 -21.77 29.43
CA LEU A 13 -36.11 -22.07 28.27
C LEU A 13 -35.11 -20.95 27.96
N MET A 14 -35.53 -19.67 28.03
CA MET A 14 -34.64 -18.53 27.82
C MET A 14 -33.56 -18.43 28.90
N LEU A 15 -33.89 -18.71 30.16
CA LEU A 15 -32.93 -18.76 31.27
C LEU A 15 -31.95 -19.93 31.11
N PHE A 16 -32.43 -21.09 30.65
CA PHE A 16 -31.56 -22.24 30.37
C PHE A 16 -30.55 -21.95 29.26
N PHE A 17 -30.98 -21.32 28.15
CA PHE A 17 -30.07 -20.94 27.07
C PHE A 17 -29.07 -19.86 27.49
N THR A 18 -29.45 -18.90 28.34
CA THR A 18 -28.51 -17.91 28.86
C THR A 18 -27.48 -18.51 29.81
N ILE A 19 -27.87 -19.48 30.64
CA ILE A 19 -26.92 -20.22 31.50
C ILE A 19 -25.98 -21.07 30.64
N ILE A 20 -26.47 -21.74 29.59
CA ILE A 20 -25.64 -22.49 28.65
C ILE A 20 -24.63 -21.57 27.97
N ILE A 21 -25.04 -20.40 27.49
CA ILE A 21 -24.12 -19.42 26.86
C ILE A 21 -23.06 -18.96 27.85
N LEU A 22 -23.43 -18.68 29.10
CA LEU A 22 -22.48 -18.30 30.15
C LEU A 22 -21.53 -19.45 30.51
N PHE A 23 -22.00 -20.69 30.51
CA PHE A 23 -21.20 -21.88 30.79
C PHE A 23 -20.22 -22.18 29.65
N PHE A 24 -20.62 -22.01 28.39
CA PHE A 24 -19.72 -22.16 27.23
C PHE A 24 -18.80 -20.95 27.02
N SER A 25 -19.14 -19.76 27.50
CA SER A 25 -18.19 -18.64 27.54
C SER A 25 -17.10 -18.78 28.59
N GLY A 26 -17.29 -19.65 29.60
CA GLY A 26 -16.31 -19.95 30.65
C GLY A 26 -15.38 -21.14 30.35
N PHE A 27 -15.66 -21.93 29.32
CA PHE A 27 -14.89 -23.14 28.95
C PHE A 27 -14.18 -23.06 27.59
N LEU A 28 -14.30 -21.94 26.88
CA LEU A 28 -13.47 -21.64 25.71
C LEU A 28 -12.24 -20.81 26.12
N GLU A 29 -11.41 -21.39 26.98
CA GLU A 29 -9.98 -21.07 26.94
C GLU A 29 -9.46 -21.63 25.61
N PHE A 30 -9.47 -20.79 24.58
CA PHE A 30 -8.68 -21.05 23.39
C PHE A 30 -7.23 -21.26 23.86
N PRO A 31 -6.53 -22.32 23.42
CA PRO A 31 -5.10 -22.40 23.63
C PRO A 31 -4.52 -21.14 23.00
N SER A 32 -3.93 -20.29 23.85
CA SER A 32 -3.16 -19.15 23.38
C SER A 32 -2.09 -19.75 22.50
N ILE A 33 -2.24 -19.60 21.18
CA ILE A 33 -1.18 -19.88 20.23
C ILE A 33 -0.02 -19.04 20.72
N THR A 34 0.95 -19.71 21.32
CA THR A 34 2.22 -19.14 21.72
C THR A 34 2.94 -18.91 20.41
N THR A 35 2.57 -17.85 19.69
CA THR A 35 3.55 -17.12 18.92
C THR A 35 4.62 -16.75 19.94
N SER A 36 5.86 -17.09 19.63
CA SER A 36 7.02 -16.67 20.40
C SER A 36 6.92 -15.15 20.57
N ILE A 37 6.39 -14.72 21.72
CA ILE A 37 6.45 -13.35 22.17
C ILE A 37 7.94 -13.11 22.36
N THR A 38 8.56 -12.54 21.33
CA THR A 38 9.76 -11.72 21.51
C THR A 38 9.47 -10.87 22.72
N SER A 39 10.29 -11.03 23.76
CA SER A 39 10.19 -10.32 25.03
C SER A 39 9.81 -8.85 24.80
N PRO A 40 9.10 -8.20 25.74
CA PRO A 40 8.84 -6.77 25.62
C PRO A 40 10.20 -6.10 25.41
N VAL A 41 10.41 -5.57 24.20
CA VAL A 41 11.62 -4.84 23.87
C VAL A 41 11.69 -3.75 24.92
N LYS A 42 12.70 -3.86 25.79
CA LYS A 42 13.03 -2.85 26.77
C LYS A 42 12.92 -1.51 26.05
N ALA A 43 12.16 -0.55 26.61
CA ALA A 43 12.12 0.80 26.06
C ALA A 43 13.55 1.19 25.72
N PRO A 44 13.82 1.63 24.48
CA PRO A 44 15.17 1.96 24.12
C PRO A 44 15.62 3.10 25.03
N ASN A 45 16.48 2.76 26.00
CA ASN A 45 17.19 3.73 26.82
C ASN A 45 18.18 4.41 25.87
N PHE A 46 17.72 5.40 25.14
CA PHE A 46 18.60 6.21 24.32
C PHE A 46 19.42 7.09 25.25
N PRO A 47 20.75 7.15 25.04
CA PRO A 47 21.61 7.96 25.88
C PRO A 47 21.20 9.43 25.69
N VAL A 48 20.60 10.03 26.71
CA VAL A 48 20.37 11.47 26.75
C VAL A 48 21.75 12.11 26.82
N LYS A 49 22.22 12.67 25.70
CA LYS A 49 23.46 13.41 25.65
C LYS A 49 23.34 14.59 26.61
N THR A 50 24.31 14.76 27.51
CA THR A 50 24.29 15.80 28.54
C THR A 50 24.40 17.21 27.98
N ILE A 51 24.86 17.37 26.73
CA ILE A 51 24.99 18.65 26.03
C ILE A 51 24.39 18.51 24.62
N PRO A 52 23.31 19.27 24.30
CA PRO A 52 22.74 19.33 22.95
C PRO A 52 23.74 19.88 21.93
N ASP A 53 23.81 19.28 20.74
CA ASP A 53 24.64 19.68 19.59
C ASP A 53 23.75 19.88 18.35
N PRO A 54 22.85 20.89 18.34
CA PRO A 54 21.96 21.12 17.20
C PRO A 54 22.77 21.44 15.93
N PHE A 55 22.32 20.90 14.80
CA PHE A 55 23.00 21.03 13.51
C PHE A 55 22.00 21.32 12.39
N THR A 56 22.46 22.01 11.35
CA THR A 56 21.69 22.25 10.12
C THR A 56 22.39 21.70 8.88
N ASP A 57 23.70 21.46 8.93
CA ASP A 57 24.47 20.97 7.79
C ASP A 57 24.64 19.44 7.85
N LEU A 58 24.00 18.73 6.92
CA LEU A 58 24.11 17.27 6.84
C LEU A 58 25.54 16.79 6.62
N PHE A 59 26.37 17.51 5.87
CA PHE A 59 27.74 17.07 5.60
C PHE A 59 28.60 17.13 6.86
N VAL A 60 28.37 18.12 7.73
CA VAL A 60 29.04 18.20 9.03
C VAL A 60 28.61 17.02 9.90
N ALA A 61 27.32 16.69 9.91
CA ALA A 61 26.80 15.54 10.65
C ALA A 61 27.40 14.21 10.15
N PHE A 62 27.45 14.00 8.84
CA PHE A 62 28.05 12.80 8.24
C PHE A 62 29.54 12.69 8.53
N LYS A 63 30.30 13.79 8.47
CA LYS A 63 31.73 13.80 8.85
C LYS A 63 31.94 13.44 10.31
N LYS A 64 31.12 13.97 11.23
CA LYS A 64 31.16 13.61 12.65
C LYS A 64 30.85 12.12 12.86
N TRP A 65 29.86 11.60 12.15
CA TRP A 65 29.52 10.18 12.23
C TRP A 65 30.63 9.29 11.65
N ASP A 66 31.29 9.71 10.57
CA ASP A 66 32.40 8.97 9.97
C ASP A 66 33.58 8.81 10.91
N SER A 67 33.90 9.86 11.67
CA SER A 67 35.03 9.81 12.61
C SER A 67 34.73 9.02 13.88
N GLN A 68 33.46 8.85 14.25
CA GLN A 68 33.05 8.19 15.51
C GLN A 68 32.56 6.76 15.32
N VAL A 69 31.82 6.49 14.25
CA VAL A 69 31.14 5.21 13.99
C VAL A 69 31.65 4.58 12.69
N GLY A 70 31.40 5.25 11.56
CA GLY A 70 31.83 4.80 10.24
C GLY A 70 31.15 3.52 9.73
N CYS A 71 31.34 3.22 8.44
CA CYS A 71 30.67 2.08 7.79
C CYS A 71 31.13 0.71 8.28
N VAL A 72 32.32 0.58 8.86
CA VAL A 72 32.79 -0.72 9.39
C VAL A 72 31.94 -1.14 10.58
N GLN A 73 31.78 -0.26 11.58
CA GLN A 73 30.99 -0.56 12.77
C GLN A 73 29.50 -0.70 12.43
N PHE A 74 28.98 0.16 11.56
CA PHE A 74 27.58 0.09 11.12
C PHE A 74 27.26 -1.25 10.44
N ARG A 75 28.13 -1.73 9.54
CA ARG A 75 27.97 -3.03 8.90
C ARG A 75 27.97 -4.17 9.89
N GLU A 76 28.90 -4.16 10.86
CA GLU A 76 28.98 -5.24 11.85
C GLU A 76 27.72 -5.27 12.74
N LYS A 77 27.24 -4.10 13.18
CA LYS A 77 26.00 -3.96 13.95
C LYS A 77 24.76 -4.52 13.21
N HIS A 78 24.74 -4.43 11.87
CA HIS A 78 23.59 -4.81 11.05
C HIS A 78 23.82 -6.05 10.15
N LYS A 79 24.89 -6.81 10.39
CA LYS A 79 25.32 -7.94 9.55
C LYS A 79 24.24 -9.02 9.35
N ASN A 80 23.40 -9.23 10.36
CA ASN A 80 22.38 -10.29 10.35
C ASN A 80 21.02 -9.83 9.78
N LEU A 81 20.85 -8.55 9.41
CA LEU A 81 19.54 -8.01 9.03
C LEU A 81 19.07 -8.39 7.61
N GLY A 82 19.86 -9.17 6.85
CA GLY A 82 19.55 -9.61 5.48
C GLY A 82 19.59 -11.12 5.24
N SER A 83 19.86 -11.94 6.27
CA SER A 83 20.09 -13.39 6.09
C SER A 83 18.81 -14.23 6.17
N ASN A 84 17.71 -13.70 6.71
CA ASN A 84 16.43 -14.41 6.74
C ASN A 84 15.54 -13.85 5.63
N GLY A 85 15.11 -14.71 4.70
CA GLY A 85 14.10 -14.33 3.71
C GLY A 85 12.84 -13.85 4.42
N SER A 86 12.46 -12.58 4.22
CA SER A 86 11.18 -12.10 4.70
C SER A 86 10.07 -12.72 3.83
N ALA A 87 9.07 -13.33 4.47
CA ALA A 87 7.86 -13.80 3.81
C ALA A 87 7.02 -12.64 3.24
N SER A 88 7.32 -11.40 3.64
CA SER A 88 6.62 -10.19 3.21
C SER A 88 7.03 -9.71 1.81
N LEU A 89 8.04 -10.32 1.18
CA LEU A 89 8.53 -9.95 -0.15
C LEU A 89 8.71 -11.15 -1.07
N GLN A 90 8.16 -11.03 -2.29
CA GLN A 90 8.43 -11.99 -3.35
C GLN A 90 9.87 -11.90 -3.83
N VAL A 91 10.39 -13.06 -4.26
CA VAL A 91 11.71 -13.16 -4.86
C VAL A 91 11.61 -12.73 -6.32
N VAL A 92 12.18 -11.57 -6.64
CA VAL A 92 12.17 -11.01 -8.00
C VAL A 92 13.37 -11.49 -8.82
N ASP A 93 14.55 -11.59 -8.20
CA ASP A 93 15.82 -11.92 -8.86
C ASP A 93 16.30 -13.36 -8.58
N GLY A 94 15.39 -14.23 -8.13
CA GLY A 94 15.72 -15.63 -7.82
C GLY A 94 15.90 -16.49 -9.07
N ASP A 95 16.53 -17.63 -8.84
CA ASP A 95 16.80 -18.75 -9.75
C ASP A 95 15.52 -19.48 -10.21
N VAL A 96 14.44 -18.74 -10.45
CA VAL A 96 13.28 -19.27 -11.17
C VAL A 96 13.75 -19.51 -12.59
N GLY A 97 13.91 -20.78 -12.93
CA GLY A 97 14.51 -21.20 -14.19
C GLY A 97 13.73 -20.65 -15.38
N CYS A 98 14.45 -20.03 -16.32
CA CYS A 98 13.88 -19.62 -17.61
C CYS A 98 13.12 -20.76 -18.32
N SER A 99 13.44 -22.01 -17.99
CA SER A 99 12.76 -23.24 -18.43
C SER A 99 11.27 -23.33 -18.08
N GLU A 100 10.77 -22.54 -17.12
CA GLU A 100 9.35 -22.53 -16.75
C GLU A 100 8.50 -21.61 -17.64
N LEU A 101 9.13 -20.71 -18.40
CA LEU A 101 8.42 -19.84 -19.32
C LEU A 101 7.92 -20.64 -20.53
N LYS A 102 6.62 -20.56 -20.82
CA LYS A 102 5.99 -21.28 -21.95
C LYS A 102 5.90 -20.41 -23.21
N MET A 103 6.28 -19.15 -23.12
CA MET A 103 6.11 -18.14 -24.14
C MET A 103 7.34 -17.24 -24.21
N GLU A 104 7.74 -16.87 -25.43
CA GLU A 104 8.83 -15.93 -25.71
C GLU A 104 8.34 -14.48 -25.82
N HIS A 105 7.06 -14.31 -26.14
CA HIS A 105 6.39 -13.02 -26.28
C HIS A 105 5.08 -13.06 -25.52
N VAL A 106 4.81 -12.01 -24.74
CA VAL A 106 3.53 -11.82 -24.05
C VAL A 106 3.01 -10.43 -24.36
N ASN A 107 1.73 -10.35 -24.74
CA ASN A 107 1.03 -9.08 -24.92
C ASN A 107 -0.07 -8.88 -23.85
N VAL A 108 0.06 -7.83 -23.06
CA VAL A 108 -0.90 -7.42 -22.03
C VAL A 108 -1.64 -6.19 -22.52
N LEU A 109 -2.96 -6.32 -22.67
CA LEU A 109 -3.83 -5.19 -22.98
C LEU A 109 -4.44 -4.60 -21.71
N VAL A 110 -4.17 -3.33 -21.46
CA VAL A 110 -4.70 -2.59 -20.31
C VAL A 110 -6.11 -2.10 -20.60
N LYS A 111 -7.06 -2.44 -19.73
CA LYS A 111 -8.49 -2.11 -19.85
C LYS A 111 -8.89 -1.06 -18.82
N GLY A 112 -9.66 -0.08 -19.28
CA GLY A 112 -10.24 0.95 -18.42
C GLY A 112 -9.30 2.13 -18.14
N TRP A 113 -9.64 2.93 -17.13
CA TRP A 113 -8.78 4.00 -16.65
C TRP A 113 -7.72 3.39 -15.73
N THR A 114 -6.47 3.84 -15.89
CA THR A 114 -5.37 3.47 -15.01
C THR A 114 -4.66 4.75 -14.57
N TRP A 115 -4.34 4.82 -13.27
CA TRP A 115 -3.52 5.92 -12.74
C TRP A 115 -2.04 5.67 -12.97
N ILE A 116 -1.66 4.43 -13.30
CA ILE A 116 -0.30 4.08 -13.64
C ILE A 116 0.11 4.91 -14.87
N PRO A 117 1.23 5.64 -14.79
CA PRO A 117 1.56 6.63 -15.80
C PRO A 117 1.70 5.98 -17.19
N GLY A 118 1.36 6.74 -18.23
CA GLY A 118 1.33 6.26 -19.62
C GLY A 118 2.68 5.80 -20.16
N ASN A 119 3.76 6.05 -19.44
CA ASN A 119 5.09 5.53 -19.75
C ASN A 119 5.25 4.02 -19.48
N LEU A 120 4.22 3.36 -18.93
CA LEU A 120 4.14 1.90 -18.95
C LEU A 120 3.64 1.32 -20.28
N ASP A 121 3.11 2.16 -21.19
CA ASP A 121 2.76 1.74 -22.54
C ASP A 121 4.04 1.60 -23.37
N ASN A 122 4.63 0.39 -23.37
CA ASN A 122 5.92 0.15 -24.00
C ASN A 122 6.14 -1.34 -24.31
N LEU A 123 7.19 -1.60 -25.10
CA LEU A 123 7.77 -2.93 -25.30
C LEU A 123 8.98 -3.09 -24.38
N TYR A 124 8.93 -4.08 -23.49
CA TYR A 124 9.96 -4.38 -22.53
C TYR A 124 10.76 -5.60 -22.97
N SER A 125 12.09 -5.50 -22.84
CA SER A 125 13.00 -6.64 -22.92
C SER A 125 13.25 -7.16 -21.50
N CYS A 126 12.67 -8.31 -21.19
CA CYS A 126 12.71 -8.92 -19.86
C CYS A 126 13.81 -10.00 -19.79
N ARG A 127 14.05 -10.55 -18.61
CA ARG A 127 14.96 -11.69 -18.43
C ARG A 127 14.53 -12.87 -19.29
N CYS A 128 15.47 -13.79 -19.54
CA CYS A 128 15.24 -15.01 -20.32
C CYS A 128 14.83 -14.75 -21.79
N GLY A 129 15.06 -13.55 -22.33
CA GLY A 129 14.67 -13.19 -23.69
C GLY A 129 13.17 -12.94 -23.89
N LEU A 130 12.38 -12.94 -22.80
CA LEU A 130 10.96 -12.67 -22.84
C LEU A 130 10.70 -11.23 -23.29
N SER A 131 9.96 -11.04 -24.38
CA SER A 131 9.47 -9.71 -24.75
C SER A 131 8.08 -9.50 -24.16
N CYS A 132 7.87 -8.37 -23.50
CA CYS A 132 6.61 -8.03 -22.87
C CYS A 132 6.06 -6.74 -23.49
N LEU A 133 5.00 -6.86 -24.27
CA LEU A 133 4.25 -5.70 -24.75
C LEU A 133 3.18 -5.36 -23.71
N TRP A 134 3.26 -4.18 -23.13
CA TRP A 134 2.24 -3.65 -22.24
C TRP A 134 1.64 -2.42 -22.88
N THR A 135 0.35 -2.42 -23.22
CA THR A 135 -0.24 -1.32 -23.99
C THR A 135 -1.71 -1.08 -23.70
N LYS A 136 -2.16 0.16 -23.90
CA LYS A 136 -3.59 0.53 -23.93
C LYS A 136 -4.19 0.40 -25.33
N SER A 137 -3.35 0.23 -26.36
CA SER A 137 -3.80 0.15 -27.75
C SER A 137 -4.25 -1.25 -28.12
N SER A 138 -5.54 -1.42 -28.40
CA SER A 138 -6.08 -2.69 -28.92
C SER A 138 -5.58 -3.03 -30.32
N VAL A 139 -5.02 -2.06 -31.06
CA VAL A 139 -4.42 -2.29 -32.38
C VAL A 139 -3.04 -2.93 -32.23
N LEU A 140 -2.27 -2.52 -31.22
CA LEU A 140 -0.94 -3.07 -30.94
C LEU A 140 -1.01 -4.44 -30.23
N ALA A 141 -2.01 -4.62 -29.37
CA ALA A 141 -2.29 -5.89 -28.70
C ALA A 141 -3.46 -6.65 -29.37
N ASP A 142 -3.32 -6.97 -30.67
CA ASP A 142 -4.27 -7.87 -31.32
C ASP A 142 -4.19 -9.28 -30.70
N LYS A 143 -5.34 -9.81 -30.28
CA LYS A 143 -5.49 -11.07 -29.53
C LYS A 143 -4.53 -11.16 -28.33
N PRO A 144 -4.77 -10.37 -27.27
CA PRO A 144 -3.88 -10.33 -26.11
C PRO A 144 -3.84 -11.66 -25.36
N ASP A 145 -2.74 -11.92 -24.67
CA ASP A 145 -2.54 -13.05 -23.78
C ASP A 145 -3.15 -12.80 -22.42
N ALA A 146 -3.25 -11.51 -22.04
CA ALA A 146 -3.87 -11.07 -20.81
C ALA A 146 -4.57 -9.72 -20.96
N LEU A 147 -5.70 -9.57 -20.27
CA LEU A 147 -6.40 -8.31 -20.05
C LEU A 147 -6.13 -7.84 -18.62
N LEU A 148 -5.53 -6.67 -18.48
CA LEU A 148 -5.29 -6.05 -17.17
C LEU A 148 -6.39 -5.07 -16.81
N PHE A 149 -7.01 -5.27 -15.65
CA PHE A 149 -7.97 -4.35 -15.06
C PHE A 149 -7.40 -3.77 -13.76
N GLU A 150 -7.30 -2.45 -13.70
CA GLU A 150 -6.85 -1.75 -12.49
C GLU A 150 -8.05 -1.17 -11.75
N THR A 151 -8.15 -1.43 -10.43
CA THR A 151 -9.20 -0.92 -9.51
C THR A 151 -10.65 -1.21 -9.93
N THR A 152 -10.83 -1.89 -11.07
CA THR A 152 -12.12 -2.30 -11.61
C THR A 152 -12.11 -3.81 -11.71
N THR A 153 -13.07 -4.45 -11.07
CA THR A 153 -13.24 -5.91 -11.17
C THR A 153 -13.43 -6.34 -12.64
N PRO A 154 -12.76 -7.41 -13.11
CA PRO A 154 -13.00 -7.97 -14.42
C PRO A 154 -14.50 -8.25 -14.66
N PRO A 155 -15.02 -7.97 -15.87
CA PRO A 155 -16.42 -8.21 -16.19
C PRO A 155 -16.74 -9.71 -16.17
N LEU A 156 -18.00 -10.04 -15.90
CA LEU A 156 -18.53 -11.40 -16.09
C LEU A 156 -18.55 -11.73 -17.58
N GLN A 157 -18.11 -12.93 -17.95
CA GLN A 157 -18.06 -13.38 -19.34
C GLN A 157 -19.42 -13.37 -20.06
N ILE A 158 -20.52 -13.51 -19.30
CA ILE A 158 -21.89 -13.46 -19.81
C ILE A 158 -22.15 -12.18 -20.64
N TYR A 159 -21.54 -11.05 -20.27
CA TYR A 159 -21.77 -9.78 -20.98
C TYR A 159 -20.93 -9.60 -22.24
N GLU A 160 -19.75 -10.21 -22.31
CA GLU A 160 -18.89 -10.17 -23.51
C GLU A 160 -19.39 -11.14 -24.59
N ALA A 161 -19.80 -12.35 -24.20
CA ALA A 161 -20.36 -13.35 -25.12
C ALA A 161 -21.70 -12.90 -25.76
N MET A 162 -22.45 -12.03 -25.10
CA MET A 162 -23.72 -11.49 -25.60
C MET A 162 -23.57 -10.18 -26.41
N GLY A 163 -22.35 -9.64 -26.57
CA GLY A 163 -22.12 -8.39 -27.32
C GLY A 163 -22.81 -7.15 -26.71
N VAL A 164 -23.14 -7.19 -25.41
CA VAL A 164 -23.95 -6.16 -24.75
C VAL A 164 -23.04 -5.02 -24.29
N THR A 165 -23.11 -3.88 -24.97
CA THR A 165 -22.38 -2.66 -24.58
C THR A 165 -22.75 -2.20 -23.16
N LYS A 166 -21.85 -1.47 -22.46
CA LYS A 166 -22.15 -0.84 -21.15
C LYS A 166 -23.45 -0.02 -21.17
N ALA A 167 -23.77 0.61 -22.30
CA ALA A 167 -25.02 1.34 -22.51
C ALA A 167 -26.23 0.40 -22.59
N GLN A 168 -26.13 -0.74 -23.29
CA GLN A 168 -27.17 -1.76 -23.34
C GLN A 168 -27.35 -2.49 -22.01
N ALA A 169 -26.28 -2.77 -21.26
CA ALA A 169 -26.40 -3.37 -19.91
C ALA A 169 -27.12 -2.40 -18.94
N LYS A 170 -26.76 -1.11 -18.98
CA LYS A 170 -27.43 -0.05 -18.20
C LYS A 170 -28.88 0.17 -18.69
N ALA A 171 -29.12 0.02 -19.99
CA ALA A 171 -30.45 0.09 -20.58
C ALA A 171 -31.33 -1.09 -20.19
N ILE A 172 -30.80 -2.32 -20.15
CA ILE A 172 -31.48 -3.54 -19.69
C ILE A 172 -31.85 -3.40 -18.21
N LEU A 173 -30.91 -3.00 -17.36
CA LEU A 173 -31.18 -2.67 -15.95
C LEU A 173 -32.26 -1.58 -15.80
N SER A 174 -32.22 -0.55 -16.66
CA SER A 174 -33.24 0.51 -16.66
C SER A 174 -34.60 0.06 -17.23
N LEU A 175 -34.61 -0.88 -18.19
CA LEU A 175 -35.82 -1.46 -18.78
C LEU A 175 -36.49 -2.41 -17.78
N GLN A 176 -35.72 -3.17 -17.00
CA GLN A 176 -36.21 -4.02 -15.92
C GLN A 176 -36.87 -3.17 -14.81
N CYS A 177 -36.33 -1.98 -14.51
CA CYS A 177 -37.00 -1.01 -13.66
C CYS A 177 -38.30 -0.44 -14.26
N ARG A 178 -38.36 -0.16 -15.58
CA ARG A 178 -39.57 0.37 -16.25
C ARG A 178 -40.66 -0.67 -16.53
N LEU A 179 -40.30 -1.94 -16.74
CA LEU A 179 -41.26 -3.04 -16.86
C LEU A 179 -41.95 -3.30 -15.52
N ASN A 180 -41.21 -3.21 -14.42
CA ASN A 180 -41.78 -3.30 -13.07
C ASN A 180 -42.73 -2.14 -12.72
N SER A 181 -42.56 -0.94 -13.31
CA SER A 181 -43.49 0.18 -13.11
C SER A 181 -44.79 0.05 -13.92
N LYS A 182 -44.81 -0.73 -15.02
CA LYS A 182 -46.02 -1.01 -15.82
C LYS A 182 -46.91 -2.12 -15.24
N LEU A 183 -46.39 -2.93 -14.30
CA LEU A 183 -47.13 -3.98 -13.58
C LEU A 183 -47.76 -3.49 -12.27
N ASN A 184 -47.82 -2.17 -12.04
CA ASN A 184 -48.43 -1.53 -10.88
C ASN A 184 -47.92 -2.06 -9.51
N LYS A 185 -46.65 -2.45 -9.44
CA LYS A 185 -45.94 -2.62 -8.16
C LYS A 185 -45.15 -1.33 -7.91
N PHE A 186 -45.58 -0.57 -6.91
CA PHE A 186 -44.92 0.66 -6.48
C PHE A 186 -43.41 0.44 -6.30
N CYS A 187 -42.64 1.35 -6.88
CA CYS A 187 -41.19 1.44 -6.74
C CYS A 187 -40.87 1.89 -5.31
N CYS A 188 -40.68 0.94 -4.41
CA CYS A 188 -39.97 1.04 -3.12
C CYS A 188 -40.11 -0.32 -2.42
N ILE A 189 -39.25 -1.29 -2.77
CA ILE A 189 -39.07 -2.47 -1.92
C ILE A 189 -38.00 -2.10 -0.89
N PRO A 190 -38.25 -2.21 0.43
CA PRO A 190 -37.23 -1.96 1.44
C PRO A 190 -36.06 -2.94 1.28
N TYR A 191 -34.86 -2.48 1.61
CA TYR A 191 -33.56 -3.19 1.49
C TYR A 191 -33.57 -4.65 2.01
N ALA A 192 -34.47 -4.99 2.94
CA ALA A 192 -34.65 -6.33 3.50
C ALA A 192 -35.31 -7.35 2.55
N ALA A 193 -36.19 -6.93 1.63
CA ALA A 193 -36.85 -7.85 0.67
C ALA A 193 -36.06 -8.02 -0.64
N GLN A 194 -35.09 -7.14 -0.92
CA GLN A 194 -34.06 -7.36 -1.95
C GLN A 194 -33.16 -8.57 -1.61
N LYS A 195 -32.94 -8.84 -0.31
CA LYS A 195 -32.10 -9.95 0.17
C LYS A 195 -32.70 -11.33 -0.12
N ASN A 196 -34.04 -11.46 -0.18
CA ASN A 196 -34.72 -12.74 -0.44
C ASN A 196 -34.90 -13.04 -1.95
N TYR A 197 -35.13 -12.02 -2.79
CA TYR A 197 -35.19 -12.22 -4.25
C TYR A 197 -33.81 -12.42 -4.89
N LEU A 198 -32.77 -11.78 -4.35
CA LEU A 198 -31.37 -12.12 -4.65
C LEU A 198 -30.99 -13.50 -4.09
N GLY A 199 -31.66 -13.97 -3.03
CA GLY A 199 -31.53 -15.33 -2.50
C GLY A 199 -32.16 -16.42 -3.37
N GLU A 200 -33.29 -16.13 -4.03
CA GLU A 200 -33.91 -17.04 -5.02
C GLU A 200 -33.14 -17.06 -6.36
N LEU A 201 -32.56 -15.94 -6.79
CA LEU A 201 -31.63 -15.93 -7.94
C LEU A 201 -30.27 -16.57 -7.60
N ALA A 202 -29.79 -16.43 -6.36
CA ALA A 202 -28.57 -17.10 -5.89
C ALA A 202 -28.75 -18.62 -5.70
N SER A 203 -29.96 -19.11 -5.39
CA SER A 203 -30.24 -20.55 -5.32
C SER A 203 -30.40 -21.21 -6.70
N ILE A 204 -30.74 -20.44 -7.74
CA ILE A 204 -30.66 -20.89 -9.14
C ILE A 204 -29.22 -20.79 -9.69
N SER A 205 -28.36 -19.92 -9.12
CA SER A 205 -27.00 -19.65 -9.64
C SER A 205 -25.83 -20.29 -8.87
N THR A 206 -26.06 -21.10 -7.84
CA THR A 206 -24.94 -21.65 -7.04
C THR A 206 -24.23 -22.84 -7.69
N ALA A 207 -24.92 -23.58 -8.57
CA ALA A 207 -24.31 -24.64 -9.40
C ALA A 207 -24.06 -24.22 -10.85
N ALA A 208 -24.89 -23.31 -11.40
CA ALA A 208 -24.76 -22.82 -12.77
C ALA A 208 -23.84 -21.58 -12.89
N GLY A 209 -23.80 -20.71 -11.88
CA GLY A 209 -23.00 -19.48 -11.91
C GLY A 209 -21.49 -19.71 -11.79
N SER A 210 -21.07 -20.81 -11.17
CA SER A 210 -19.65 -21.22 -11.16
C SER A 210 -19.19 -21.81 -12.50
N ALA A 211 -20.10 -22.39 -13.28
CA ALA A 211 -19.82 -22.95 -14.61
C ALA A 211 -19.94 -21.91 -15.75
N LEU A 212 -20.49 -20.71 -15.47
CA LEU A 212 -20.74 -19.64 -16.46
C LEU A 212 -19.76 -18.45 -16.38
N ASP A 213 -18.86 -18.44 -15.38
CA ASP A 213 -17.79 -17.43 -15.24
C ASP A 213 -16.38 -18.05 -15.44
N SER A 214 -16.33 -19.29 -15.92
CA SER A 214 -15.08 -19.97 -16.28
C SER A 214 -14.60 -19.48 -17.64
N ARG A 215 -13.41 -18.87 -17.65
CA ARG A 215 -12.69 -18.44 -18.87
C ARG A 215 -12.71 -19.56 -19.91
N HIS A 216 -12.87 -19.25 -21.20
CA HIS A 216 -12.78 -20.30 -22.24
C HIS A 216 -11.34 -20.47 -22.72
N ASN A 217 -11.01 -21.65 -23.22
CA ASN A 217 -9.70 -21.89 -23.84
C ASN A 217 -9.54 -20.95 -25.06
N GLY A 218 -8.43 -20.23 -25.11
CA GLY A 218 -8.16 -19.23 -26.15
C GLY A 218 -8.53 -17.80 -25.75
N ASP A 219 -9.28 -17.61 -24.65
CA ASP A 219 -9.52 -16.29 -24.09
C ASP A 219 -8.31 -15.80 -23.29
N PRO A 220 -8.01 -14.48 -23.34
CA PRO A 220 -6.93 -13.90 -22.55
C PRO A 220 -7.13 -14.14 -21.04
N LEU A 221 -6.03 -14.24 -20.30
CA LEU A 221 -6.07 -14.25 -18.84
C LEU A 221 -6.62 -12.92 -18.30
N ARG A 222 -7.49 -12.98 -17.30
CA ARG A 222 -8.00 -11.81 -16.58
C ARG A 222 -7.03 -11.49 -15.44
N VAL A 223 -6.35 -10.36 -15.54
CA VAL A 223 -5.46 -9.86 -14.49
C VAL A 223 -6.18 -8.74 -13.76
N TYR A 224 -6.35 -8.87 -12.44
CA TYR A 224 -6.92 -7.81 -11.61
C TYR A 224 -5.85 -7.24 -10.70
N MET A 225 -5.72 -5.91 -10.69
CA MET A 225 -4.77 -5.19 -9.86
C MET A 225 -5.52 -4.26 -8.89
N ASP A 226 -5.22 -4.43 -7.60
CA ASP A 226 -5.69 -3.54 -6.54
C ASP A 226 -4.61 -3.38 -5.46
N LEU A 227 -4.05 -2.18 -5.37
CA LEU A 227 -3.01 -1.85 -4.40
C LEU A 227 -3.57 -1.18 -3.14
N GLU A 228 -4.88 -0.92 -3.06
CA GLU A 228 -5.46 -0.27 -1.88
C GLU A 228 -5.43 -1.20 -0.66
N ALA A 229 -5.36 -0.62 0.55
CA ALA A 229 -5.29 -1.39 1.80
C ALA A 229 -6.38 -2.45 1.94
N GLY A 230 -7.60 -2.12 1.48
CA GLY A 230 -8.77 -3.00 1.49
C GLY A 230 -8.80 -4.07 0.40
N ARG A 231 -7.67 -4.31 -0.28
CA ARG A 231 -7.52 -5.27 -1.39
C ARG A 231 -8.33 -6.55 -1.17
N LYS A 232 -9.09 -6.97 -2.19
CA LYS A 232 -9.77 -8.27 -2.20
C LYS A 232 -9.76 -8.84 -3.60
N ARG A 233 -9.34 -10.10 -3.70
CA ARG A 233 -9.60 -10.92 -4.88
C ARG A 233 -11.08 -10.84 -5.23
N SER A 234 -11.39 -10.69 -6.51
CA SER A 234 -12.79 -10.62 -6.94
C SER A 234 -13.38 -12.01 -7.19
N GLY A 235 -12.52 -13.02 -7.29
CA GLY A 235 -12.88 -14.39 -7.65
C GLY A 235 -13.09 -14.58 -9.15
N ARG A 236 -12.84 -13.54 -9.96
CA ARG A 236 -13.01 -13.55 -11.41
C ARG A 236 -11.69 -13.46 -12.17
N GLU A 237 -10.61 -13.09 -11.49
CA GLU A 237 -9.29 -12.99 -12.10
C GLU A 237 -8.55 -14.33 -12.14
N ASP A 238 -7.76 -14.54 -13.17
CA ASP A 238 -6.80 -15.65 -13.27
C ASP A 238 -5.47 -15.34 -12.56
N LEU A 239 -5.17 -14.04 -12.41
CA LEU A 239 -4.00 -13.48 -11.73
C LEU A 239 -4.40 -12.22 -10.95
N PHE A 240 -3.97 -12.13 -9.70
CA PHE A 240 -4.20 -10.97 -8.84
C PHE A 240 -2.88 -10.28 -8.50
N ILE A 241 -2.83 -8.96 -8.72
CA ILE A 241 -1.69 -8.11 -8.39
C ILE A 241 -2.06 -7.25 -7.19
N SER A 242 -1.26 -7.31 -6.13
CA SER A 242 -1.45 -6.49 -4.93
C SER A 242 -0.10 -6.13 -4.29
N TYR A 243 -0.09 -5.36 -3.20
CA TYR A 243 1.13 -5.09 -2.43
C TYR A 243 1.61 -6.28 -1.58
N HIS A 244 0.83 -7.34 -1.44
CA HIS A 244 1.11 -8.48 -0.55
C HIS A 244 1.88 -9.58 -1.27
N ALA A 245 2.85 -10.21 -0.59
CA ALA A 245 3.71 -11.23 -1.20
C ALA A 245 3.02 -12.57 -1.50
N GLU A 246 1.89 -12.85 -0.84
CA GLU A 246 1.09 -14.06 -1.05
C GLU A 246 0.18 -13.99 -2.29
N ASP A 247 0.03 -12.81 -2.90
CA ASP A 247 -0.75 -12.67 -4.13
C ASP A 247 0.07 -13.08 -5.37
N ASP A 248 -0.55 -13.25 -6.54
CA ASP A 248 0.14 -13.88 -7.68
C ASP A 248 1.36 -13.08 -8.13
N VAL A 249 1.25 -11.74 -8.08
CA VAL A 249 2.37 -10.82 -8.33
C VAL A 249 2.30 -9.67 -7.33
N GLN A 250 3.39 -9.47 -6.59
CA GLN A 250 3.51 -8.37 -5.64
C GLN A 250 3.87 -7.06 -6.36
N SER A 251 3.31 -5.93 -5.93
CA SER A 251 3.71 -4.59 -6.38
C SER A 251 3.79 -3.64 -5.20
N THR A 252 5.02 -3.33 -4.77
CA THR A 252 5.27 -2.36 -3.69
C THR A 252 5.17 -0.92 -4.21
N TYR A 253 5.01 0.03 -3.28
CA TYR A 253 5.03 1.46 -3.58
C TYR A 253 6.46 2.05 -3.65
N ALA A 254 7.50 1.22 -3.59
CA ALA A 254 8.90 1.67 -3.58
C ALA A 254 9.46 1.94 -4.98
N GLY A 255 8.62 2.19 -5.99
CA GLY A 255 9.04 2.38 -7.38
C GLY A 255 9.41 3.83 -7.71
N ALA A 256 10.35 4.01 -8.63
CA ALA A 256 10.65 5.26 -9.29
C ALA A 256 9.54 5.75 -10.24
N LEU A 257 8.57 4.93 -10.62
CA LEU A 257 7.42 5.40 -11.39
C LEU A 257 6.55 6.39 -10.61
N PHE A 258 6.57 6.31 -9.27
CA PHE A 258 5.99 7.33 -8.41
C PHE A 258 6.78 8.65 -8.43
N HIS A 259 7.92 8.70 -9.12
CA HIS A 259 8.89 9.80 -9.11
C HIS A 259 8.84 10.69 -10.36
N ASN A 260 8.18 10.24 -11.43
CA ASN A 260 8.17 10.98 -12.70
C ASN A 260 7.49 12.36 -12.55
N GLY A 261 8.24 13.41 -12.90
CA GLY A 261 7.74 14.80 -12.94
C GLY A 261 8.03 15.66 -11.70
N ARG A 262 8.96 15.28 -10.82
CA ARG A 262 9.26 16.04 -9.59
C ARG A 262 10.64 16.67 -9.59
N ASN A 263 10.79 17.78 -8.86
CA ASN A 263 12.09 18.35 -8.51
C ASN A 263 12.76 17.47 -7.44
N TYR A 264 13.90 16.89 -7.79
CA TYR A 264 14.70 16.00 -6.93
C TYR A 264 15.85 16.70 -6.22
N HIS A 265 15.83 18.03 -6.15
CA HIS A 265 16.76 18.74 -5.28
C HIS A 265 16.65 18.20 -3.84
N VAL A 266 17.76 17.69 -3.32
CA VAL A 266 17.88 17.25 -1.94
C VAL A 266 18.74 18.27 -1.20
N SER A 267 18.12 19.03 -0.31
CA SER A 267 18.82 20.06 0.44
C SER A 267 19.86 19.47 1.39
N ARG A 268 21.06 20.03 1.34
CA ARG A 268 22.13 19.79 2.33
C ARG A 268 21.81 20.43 3.68
N ARG A 269 21.07 21.55 3.66
CA ARG A 269 20.73 22.34 4.84
C ARG A 269 19.34 21.97 5.34
N LYS A 270 19.25 21.63 6.63
CA LYS A 270 18.01 21.31 7.32
C LYS A 270 17.58 22.46 8.21
N ASP A 271 16.28 22.66 8.30
CA ASP A 271 15.67 23.60 9.23
C ASP A 271 15.93 23.17 10.67
N ASN A 272 16.27 24.15 11.51
CA ASN A 272 16.52 23.93 12.93
C ASN A 272 15.30 24.25 13.80
N ASP A 273 14.53 25.25 13.37
CA ASP A 273 13.38 25.76 14.12
C ASP A 273 12.10 24.96 13.83
N THR A 274 12.01 24.36 12.65
CA THR A 274 10.91 23.47 12.25
C THR A 274 11.45 22.09 11.91
N LEU A 275 11.18 21.12 12.77
CA LEU A 275 11.81 19.79 12.68
C LEU A 275 11.06 18.84 11.74
N VAL A 276 9.73 18.90 11.74
CA VAL A 276 8.87 17.89 11.11
C VAL A 276 8.07 18.46 9.96
N TYR A 277 8.17 17.80 8.81
CA TYR A 277 7.24 17.95 7.69
C TYR A 277 6.07 16.97 7.81
N TRP A 278 4.84 17.44 7.65
CA TRP A 278 3.68 16.59 7.40
C TRP A 278 2.82 17.16 6.27
N SER A 279 2.23 16.30 5.44
CA SER A 279 1.28 16.73 4.43
C SER A 279 0.19 15.70 4.24
N SER A 280 -1.06 16.14 4.30
CA SER A 280 -2.16 15.27 3.89
C SER A 280 -3.43 15.99 3.49
N SER A 281 -4.14 15.39 2.53
CA SER A 281 -5.42 15.91 2.02
C SER A 281 -6.61 14.97 2.21
N ARG A 282 -6.39 13.73 2.69
CA ARG A 282 -7.46 12.76 3.01
C ARG A 282 -7.65 12.69 4.53
N CYS A 283 -8.51 13.53 5.10
CA CYS A 283 -8.60 13.75 6.54
C CYS A 283 -9.35 12.65 7.30
N LEU A 284 -8.71 11.50 7.52
CA LEU A 284 -9.23 10.42 8.35
C LEU A 284 -9.08 10.76 9.84
N ALA A 285 -10.11 10.51 10.64
CA ALA A 285 -10.17 10.93 12.05
C ALA A 285 -8.99 10.37 12.87
N ASP A 286 -8.80 9.05 12.88
CA ASP A 286 -7.74 8.39 13.66
C ASP A 286 -6.34 8.86 13.25
N ARG A 287 -6.12 8.98 11.93
CA ARG A 287 -4.84 9.42 11.36
C ARG A 287 -4.54 10.87 11.74
N ASN A 288 -5.54 11.74 11.69
CA ASN A 288 -5.38 13.14 12.09
C ASN A 288 -5.22 13.28 13.60
N GLN A 289 -5.88 12.46 14.40
CA GLN A 289 -5.72 12.45 15.86
C GLN A 289 -4.29 12.05 16.23
N LEU A 290 -3.77 10.98 15.62
CA LEU A 290 -2.39 10.53 15.80
C LEU A 290 -1.37 11.60 15.36
N ALA A 291 -1.57 12.21 14.19
CA ALA A 291 -0.73 13.30 13.73
C ALA A 291 -0.76 14.47 14.73
N LYS A 292 -1.95 14.88 15.16
CA LYS A 292 -2.13 15.98 16.12
C LYS A 292 -1.43 15.70 17.45
N SER A 293 -1.52 14.49 17.99
CA SER A 293 -0.91 14.16 19.29
C SER A 293 0.61 14.22 19.28
N LEU A 294 1.24 13.87 18.16
CA LEU A 294 2.70 13.99 18.04
C LEU A 294 3.12 15.41 17.65
N LEU A 295 2.46 16.01 16.66
CA LEU A 295 2.83 17.32 16.12
C LEU A 295 2.61 18.44 17.15
N SER A 296 1.69 18.31 18.12
CA SER A 296 1.57 19.29 19.21
C SER A 296 2.79 19.33 20.14
N LEU A 297 3.66 18.31 20.09
CA LEU A 297 4.86 18.19 20.92
C LEU A 297 6.15 18.56 20.17
N LEU A 298 6.06 18.87 18.87
CA LEU A 298 7.22 19.09 18.00
C LEU A 298 7.01 20.32 17.11
N PRO A 299 8.05 21.14 16.86
CA PRO A 299 7.99 22.19 15.85
C PRO A 299 7.78 21.58 14.46
N HIS A 300 6.73 22.00 13.76
CA HIS A 300 6.32 21.35 12.51
C HIS A 300 5.63 22.29 11.52
N HIS A 301 5.74 21.93 10.26
CA HIS A 301 4.87 22.43 9.20
C HIS A 301 3.95 21.32 8.72
N SER A 302 2.68 21.65 8.62
CA SER A 302 1.60 20.80 8.15
C SER A 302 1.00 21.41 6.89
N PHE A 303 1.26 20.76 5.77
CA PHE A 303 0.74 21.07 4.45
C PHE A 303 -0.49 20.19 4.14
N GLY A 304 -1.10 20.39 2.98
CA GLY A 304 -2.30 19.64 2.62
C GLY A 304 -3.57 20.26 3.24
N LYS A 305 -4.71 19.57 3.11
CA LYS A 305 -5.99 20.04 3.67
C LYS A 305 -6.13 19.77 5.17
N CYS A 306 -5.40 18.79 5.70
CA CYS A 306 -5.57 18.30 7.07
C CYS A 306 -4.59 18.98 8.03
N LEU A 307 -5.09 19.51 9.16
CA LEU A 307 -4.33 20.26 10.16
C LEU A 307 -3.36 21.29 9.54
N ASN A 308 -3.74 21.94 8.43
CA ASN A 308 -2.84 22.89 7.75
C ASN A 308 -2.49 24.04 8.71
N ASN A 309 -1.20 24.33 8.87
CA ASN A 309 -0.72 25.42 9.72
C ASN A 309 0.19 26.43 8.98
N VAL A 310 0.38 26.24 7.67
CA VAL A 310 1.27 27.07 6.84
C VAL A 310 0.52 28.06 5.95
N GLY A 311 -0.81 27.99 5.90
CA GLY A 311 -1.65 28.94 5.15
C GLY A 311 -1.97 28.53 3.70
N GLY A 312 -1.82 27.25 3.34
CA GLY A 312 -2.20 26.78 2.00
C GLY A 312 -1.52 25.47 1.58
N LEU A 313 -1.98 24.92 0.44
CA LEU A 313 -1.44 23.68 -0.15
C LEU A 313 -0.08 23.90 -0.81
N ASP A 314 0.09 25.06 -1.47
CA ASP A 314 1.28 25.38 -2.28
C ASP A 314 2.29 26.25 -1.52
N MET A 315 2.08 26.47 -0.21
CA MET A 315 2.96 27.30 0.63
C MET A 315 4.39 26.78 0.71
N ALA A 316 4.62 25.49 0.43
CA ALA A 316 5.95 24.93 0.32
C ALA A 316 6.79 25.60 -0.79
N LEU A 317 6.17 26.06 -1.89
CA LEU A 317 6.89 26.81 -2.93
C LEU A 317 7.23 28.24 -2.52
N SER A 318 6.45 28.83 -1.61
CA SER A 318 6.79 30.13 -1.03
C SER A 318 7.94 30.02 -0.03
N PHE A 319 8.02 28.90 0.70
CA PHE A 319 9.12 28.63 1.64
C PHE A 319 10.40 28.21 0.91
N TYR A 320 10.27 27.43 -0.17
CA TYR A 320 11.39 26.88 -0.94
C TYR A 320 11.18 27.13 -2.45
N PRO A 321 11.39 28.37 -2.93
CA PRO A 321 11.22 28.71 -4.34
C PRO A 321 12.08 27.89 -5.31
N GLU A 322 13.25 27.41 -4.85
CA GLU A 322 14.14 26.51 -5.59
C GLU A 322 13.52 25.15 -5.90
N CYS A 323 12.45 24.78 -5.18
CA CYS A 323 11.72 23.53 -5.42
C CYS A 323 10.70 23.62 -6.56
N ALA A 324 10.47 24.81 -7.12
CA ALA A 324 9.66 24.94 -8.32
C ALA A 324 10.27 24.15 -9.50
N ASN A 325 9.41 23.46 -10.26
CA ASN A 325 9.78 22.93 -11.57
C ASN A 325 9.77 24.06 -12.62
N ASP A 326 9.96 23.73 -13.90
CA ASP A 326 9.94 24.67 -15.04
C ASP A 326 8.92 25.81 -14.85
N ALA A 327 9.44 27.05 -14.79
CA ALA A 327 8.68 28.27 -14.51
C ALA A 327 7.57 28.55 -15.54
N SER A 328 7.59 27.87 -16.69
CA SER A 328 6.56 28.00 -17.73
C SER A 328 5.27 27.20 -17.45
N LEU A 329 5.30 26.28 -16.48
CA LEU A 329 4.15 25.46 -16.12
C LEU A 329 3.60 25.86 -14.75
N LYS A 330 2.26 25.87 -14.60
CA LYS A 330 1.63 26.05 -13.28
C LYS A 330 2.06 24.87 -12.39
N PRO A 331 2.81 25.11 -11.31
CA PRO A 331 3.32 24.04 -10.48
C PRO A 331 2.16 23.34 -9.77
N LYS A 332 2.21 22.02 -9.73
CA LYS A 332 1.28 21.21 -8.94
C LYS A 332 1.93 20.90 -7.60
N TRP A 333 1.12 20.69 -6.57
CA TRP A 333 1.65 20.50 -5.21
C TRP A 333 2.61 19.29 -5.10
N TRP A 334 2.41 18.25 -5.90
CA TRP A 334 3.28 17.07 -5.89
C TRP A 334 4.60 17.25 -6.62
N ASP A 335 4.73 18.28 -7.47
CA ASP A 335 5.92 18.53 -8.29
C ASP A 335 7.13 18.89 -7.42
N HIS A 336 6.89 19.55 -6.28
CA HIS A 336 7.92 20.03 -5.37
C HIS A 336 8.00 19.25 -4.06
N LEU A 337 7.18 18.19 -3.91
CA LEU A 337 7.00 17.48 -2.64
C LEU A 337 8.32 16.94 -2.07
N HIS A 338 9.10 16.23 -2.88
CA HIS A 338 10.40 15.68 -2.46
C HIS A 338 11.39 16.76 -2.06
N CYS A 339 11.50 17.82 -2.88
CA CYS A 339 12.38 18.94 -2.59
C CYS A 339 11.99 19.63 -1.29
N ALA A 340 10.72 19.98 -1.09
CA ALA A 340 10.25 20.61 0.14
C ALA A 340 10.50 19.73 1.38
N MET A 341 10.20 18.43 1.30
CA MET A 341 10.49 17.48 2.38
C MET A 341 11.98 17.44 2.74
N SER A 342 12.88 17.68 1.77
CA SER A 342 14.33 17.64 1.96
C SER A 342 14.88 18.75 2.84
N HIS A 343 14.14 19.82 3.11
CA HIS A 343 14.56 20.86 4.04
C HIS A 343 14.30 20.50 5.51
N TYR A 344 13.52 19.46 5.79
CA TYR A 344 13.20 19.02 7.15
C TYR A 344 14.09 17.87 7.58
N LYS A 345 14.41 17.80 8.87
CA LYS A 345 15.10 16.63 9.46
C LYS A 345 14.20 15.41 9.43
N PHE A 346 12.91 15.59 9.75
CA PHE A 346 11.96 14.49 9.84
C PHE A 346 10.75 14.70 8.94
N VAL A 347 10.20 13.58 8.47
CA VAL A 347 8.90 13.55 7.79
C VAL A 347 8.00 12.61 8.57
N LEU A 348 6.81 13.08 8.92
CA LEU A 348 5.77 12.24 9.51
C LEU A 348 5.06 11.44 8.40
N ALA A 349 5.30 10.13 8.34
CA ALA A 349 4.76 9.22 7.34
C ALA A 349 3.71 8.30 7.98
N ILE A 350 2.45 8.75 8.01
CA ILE A 350 1.33 7.97 8.56
C ILE A 350 0.50 7.39 7.42
N GLU A 351 0.29 6.08 7.44
CA GLU A 351 -0.60 5.41 6.51
C GLU A 351 -2.07 5.73 6.75
N ASN A 352 -2.88 5.53 5.72
CA ASN A 352 -4.33 5.67 5.86
C ASN A 352 -4.94 4.53 6.70
N THR A 353 -4.24 3.41 6.83
CA THR A 353 -4.71 2.21 7.54
C THR A 353 -3.50 1.42 8.06
N TRP A 354 -3.66 0.81 9.24
CA TRP A 354 -2.69 -0.12 9.83
C TRP A 354 -2.91 -1.52 9.25
N THR A 355 -2.16 -1.90 8.22
CA THR A 355 -2.33 -3.22 7.58
C THR A 355 -0.96 -3.82 7.27
N GLU A 356 -0.82 -5.11 7.54
CA GLU A 356 0.39 -5.86 7.23
C GLU A 356 0.81 -5.68 5.77
N SER A 357 2.10 -5.45 5.54
CA SER A 357 2.72 -5.23 4.24
C SER A 357 2.23 -3.99 3.47
N TYR A 358 1.28 -3.21 4.00
CA TYR A 358 0.79 -1.99 3.38
C TYR A 358 1.70 -0.80 3.68
N VAL A 359 2.81 -0.74 2.94
CA VAL A 359 3.79 0.35 2.99
C VAL A 359 3.71 1.13 1.69
N THR A 360 3.32 2.40 1.78
CA THR A 360 3.02 3.23 0.60
C THR A 360 4.12 4.23 0.29
N GLU A 361 3.88 5.05 -0.73
CA GLU A 361 4.79 6.08 -1.21
C GLU A 361 5.20 7.08 -0.12
N LYS A 362 4.37 7.28 0.92
CA LYS A 362 4.63 8.24 2.02
C LYS A 362 5.95 7.96 2.72
N LEU A 363 6.23 6.69 3.00
CA LEU A 363 7.49 6.28 3.63
C LEU A 363 8.64 6.44 2.65
N PHE A 364 8.47 5.96 1.42
CA PHE A 364 9.55 5.96 0.43
C PHE A 364 9.94 7.38 -0.02
N TYR A 365 8.98 8.30 -0.14
CA TYR A 365 9.25 9.71 -0.42
C TYR A 365 10.07 10.37 0.70
N ALA A 366 9.80 10.03 1.95
CA ALA A 366 10.57 10.52 3.09
C ALA A 366 12.03 10.03 3.05
N LEU A 367 12.23 8.75 2.70
CA LEU A 367 13.57 8.23 2.45
C LEU A 367 14.22 8.94 1.25
N ASP A 368 13.51 9.13 0.15
CA ASP A 368 14.10 9.69 -1.06
C ASP A 368 14.41 11.19 -0.94
N SER A 369 13.67 11.92 -0.10
CA SER A 369 13.95 13.34 0.19
C SER A 369 15.17 13.57 1.07
N GLY A 370 15.85 12.52 1.54
CA GLY A 370 16.98 12.67 2.47
C GLY A 370 16.55 13.15 3.85
N SER A 371 15.32 12.83 4.28
CA SER A 371 14.81 13.08 5.62
C SER A 371 14.63 11.74 6.36
N VAL A 372 14.50 11.78 7.69
CA VAL A 372 14.26 10.57 8.49
C VAL A 372 12.73 10.38 8.66
N PRO A 373 12.14 9.28 8.18
CA PRO A 373 10.71 9.04 8.34
C PRO A 373 10.37 8.69 9.80
N ILE A 374 9.36 9.35 10.36
CA ILE A 374 8.63 8.92 11.55
C ILE A 374 7.39 8.16 11.05
N TYR A 375 7.41 6.84 11.14
CA TYR A 375 6.46 5.98 10.46
C TYR A 375 5.38 5.40 11.38
N PHE A 376 4.16 5.36 10.87
CA PHE A 376 3.01 4.68 11.47
C PHE A 376 2.19 3.98 10.37
N GLY A 377 2.18 2.65 10.37
CA GLY A 377 1.55 1.83 9.34
C GLY A 377 1.93 0.37 9.50
N ALA A 378 2.25 -0.36 8.43
CA ALA A 378 2.48 -1.81 8.48
C ALA A 378 3.34 -2.28 9.70
N PRO A 379 2.85 -3.24 10.51
CA PRO A 379 3.58 -3.74 11.68
C PRO A 379 4.90 -4.44 11.33
N ASN A 380 5.01 -4.96 10.11
CA ASN A 380 6.19 -5.59 9.53
C ASN A 380 7.00 -4.63 8.63
N VAL A 381 6.88 -3.30 8.81
CA VAL A 381 7.57 -2.29 7.96
C VAL A 381 9.08 -2.50 7.83
N LEU A 382 9.74 -3.06 8.85
CA LEU A 382 11.18 -3.34 8.84
C LEU A 382 11.60 -4.32 7.74
N ASP A 383 10.67 -5.10 7.19
CA ASP A 383 10.91 -5.97 6.05
C ASP A 383 11.05 -5.20 4.73
N PHE A 384 10.57 -3.96 4.68
CA PHE A 384 10.44 -3.15 3.47
C PHE A 384 11.45 -1.99 3.39
N VAL A 385 12.28 -1.81 4.42
CA VAL A 385 13.16 -0.64 4.54
C VAL A 385 14.59 -1.07 4.85
N PRO A 386 15.58 -0.20 4.58
CA PRO A 386 16.95 -0.46 5.00
C PRO A 386 17.07 -0.58 6.53
N PRO A 387 18.10 -1.25 7.04
CA PRO A 387 18.39 -1.27 8.47
C PRO A 387 18.51 0.16 9.03
N HIS A 388 17.87 0.40 10.17
CA HIS A 388 17.99 1.65 10.92
C HIS A 388 17.70 2.91 10.06
N SER A 389 16.74 2.85 9.14
CA SER A 389 16.42 3.97 8.25
C SER A 389 15.18 4.76 8.64
N ILE A 390 14.38 4.27 9.60
CA ILE A 390 13.11 4.86 10.02
C ILE A 390 12.97 4.88 11.54
N ILE A 391 12.19 5.83 12.05
CA ILE A 391 11.68 5.81 13.41
C ILE A 391 10.31 5.13 13.37
N ASP A 392 10.21 3.88 13.82
CA ASP A 392 8.93 3.18 13.95
C ASP A 392 8.19 3.69 15.19
N GLY A 393 7.19 4.55 14.97
CA GLY A 393 6.44 5.19 16.04
C GLY A 393 5.65 4.22 16.91
N ASN A 394 5.38 2.99 16.43
CA ASN A 394 4.70 1.95 17.21
C ASN A 394 5.52 1.36 18.35
N LYS A 395 6.85 1.59 18.35
CA LYS A 395 7.76 1.01 19.34
C LYS A 395 7.89 1.86 20.61
N PHE A 396 7.24 3.02 20.65
CA PHE A 396 7.28 3.94 21.77
C PHE A 396 6.04 3.76 22.66
N LYS A 397 6.21 3.94 23.97
CA LYS A 397 5.13 3.77 24.96
C LYS A 397 4.16 4.95 24.95
N SER A 398 4.62 6.13 24.52
CA SER A 398 3.79 7.33 24.41
C SER A 398 4.30 8.30 23.34
N MET A 399 3.46 9.28 22.97
CA MET A 399 3.84 10.32 22.01
C MET A 399 4.90 11.27 22.58
N GLU A 400 4.93 11.46 23.90
CA GLU A 400 5.96 12.23 24.61
C GLU A 400 7.32 11.54 24.55
N GLU A 401 7.36 10.21 24.71
CA GLU A 401 8.61 9.44 24.56
C GLU A 401 9.13 9.54 23.12
N LEU A 402 8.24 9.39 22.13
CA LEU A 402 8.58 9.57 20.72
C LEU A 402 9.07 10.99 20.42
N ALA A 403 8.37 12.02 20.89
CA ALA A 403 8.77 13.42 20.69
C ALA A 403 10.12 13.72 21.36
N SER A 404 10.36 13.17 22.55
CA SER A 404 11.65 13.29 23.25
C SER A 404 12.78 12.66 22.43
N TYR A 405 12.52 11.49 21.83
CA TYR A 405 13.49 10.83 20.96
C TYR A 405 13.77 11.62 19.67
N VAL A 406 12.73 12.19 19.05
CA VAL A 406 12.89 13.06 17.86
C VAL A 406 13.72 14.30 18.21
N ASN A 407 13.50 14.94 19.36
CA ASN A 407 14.30 16.07 19.82
C ASN A 407 15.76 15.67 20.13
N TYR A 408 15.97 14.49 20.72
CA TYR A 408 17.31 13.94 20.91
C TYR A 408 18.04 13.80 19.56
N LEU A 409 17.43 13.16 18.57
CA LEU A 409 18.03 13.03 17.24
C LEU A 409 18.27 14.38 16.57
N ALA A 410 17.35 15.33 16.72
CA ALA A 410 17.49 16.68 16.17
C ALA A 410 18.70 17.45 16.74
N SER A 411 19.15 17.07 17.94
CA SER A 411 20.24 17.67 18.70
C SER A 411 21.50 16.80 18.80
N ASP A 412 21.57 15.69 18.06
CA ASP A 412 22.76 14.85 17.98
C ASP A 412 23.09 14.50 16.52
N PRO A 413 24.08 15.16 15.90
CA PRO A 413 24.40 14.97 14.49
C PRO A 413 24.87 13.55 14.18
N VAL A 414 25.50 12.87 15.15
CA VAL A 414 25.98 11.50 14.95
C VAL A 414 24.79 10.54 14.94
N ALA A 415 23.90 10.63 15.94
CA ALA A 415 22.73 9.78 16.01
C ALA A 415 21.80 9.98 14.81
N TYR A 416 21.57 11.24 14.39
CA TYR A 416 20.79 11.52 13.18
C TYR A 416 21.46 10.98 11.91
N ALA A 417 22.77 11.19 11.75
CA ALA A 417 23.51 10.72 10.58
C ALA A 417 23.48 9.19 10.42
N GLU A 418 23.40 8.44 11.51
CA GLU A 418 23.30 6.98 11.48
C GLU A 418 22.05 6.49 10.72
N TYR A 419 20.95 7.24 10.76
CA TYR A 419 19.72 6.95 9.98
C TYR A 419 19.91 7.04 8.47
N HIS A 420 21.01 7.63 8.00
CA HIS A 420 21.37 7.74 6.59
C HIS A 420 22.51 6.80 6.19
N ALA A 421 23.13 6.08 7.13
CA ALA A 421 24.34 5.29 6.89
C ALA A 421 24.12 4.16 5.86
N TRP A 422 22.93 3.57 5.84
CA TRP A 422 22.54 2.52 4.88
C TRP A 422 22.77 2.91 3.41
N ARG A 423 22.70 4.21 3.08
CA ARG A 423 22.85 4.74 1.71
C ARG A 423 24.25 4.54 1.14
N ARG A 424 25.27 4.44 1.99
CA ARG A 424 26.68 4.38 1.58
C ARG A 424 27.42 3.17 2.10
N CYS A 425 26.96 2.57 3.19
CA CYS A 425 27.66 1.46 3.82
C CYS A 425 27.34 0.09 3.19
N GLY A 426 26.60 0.06 2.08
CA GLY A 426 26.29 -1.17 1.34
C GLY A 426 25.37 -2.13 2.09
N VAL A 427 24.59 -1.64 3.06
CA VAL A 427 23.62 -2.46 3.81
C VAL A 427 22.22 -2.00 3.46
N LEU A 428 21.64 -2.62 2.43
CA LEU A 428 20.26 -2.34 2.02
C LEU A 428 19.25 -3.28 2.69
N GLY A 429 19.70 -4.40 3.28
CA GLY A 429 18.80 -5.43 3.78
C GLY A 429 17.85 -5.89 2.68
N ASN A 430 16.55 -5.99 3.00
CA ASN A 430 15.52 -6.36 2.04
C ASN A 430 15.07 -5.21 1.11
N TYR A 431 15.56 -3.98 1.31
CA TYR A 431 15.11 -2.81 0.56
C TYR A 431 15.35 -2.93 -0.96
N GLY A 432 16.44 -3.59 -1.36
CA GLY A 432 16.69 -3.89 -2.77
C GLY A 432 15.57 -4.74 -3.37
N LYS A 433 15.13 -5.79 -2.65
CA LYS A 433 13.98 -6.62 -3.04
C LYS A 433 12.68 -5.82 -3.04
N THR A 434 12.49 -4.94 -2.05
CA THR A 434 11.33 -4.06 -2.00
C THR A 434 11.20 -3.20 -3.26
N ARG A 435 12.31 -2.56 -3.68
CA ARG A 435 12.37 -1.77 -4.92
C ARG A 435 12.22 -2.65 -6.16
N ALA A 436 12.84 -3.83 -6.18
CA ALA A 436 12.71 -4.78 -7.28
C ALA A 436 11.28 -5.32 -7.43
N ALA A 437 10.50 -5.40 -6.35
CA ALA A 437 9.09 -5.81 -6.37
C ALA A 437 8.11 -4.64 -6.59
N SER A 438 8.59 -3.46 -7.00
CA SER A 438 7.75 -2.28 -7.22
C SER A 438 7.08 -2.27 -8.61
N LEU A 439 6.33 -1.20 -8.89
CA LEU A 439 5.73 -0.94 -10.21
C LEU A 439 6.77 -0.86 -11.34
N ASP A 440 8.00 -0.46 -11.05
CA ASP A 440 9.04 -0.23 -12.07
C ASP A 440 9.34 -1.48 -12.90
N THR A 441 9.29 -2.63 -12.25
CA THR A 441 9.58 -3.94 -12.84
C THR A 441 8.31 -4.77 -13.07
N LEU A 442 7.14 -4.24 -12.68
CA LEU A 442 5.87 -4.96 -12.77
C LEU A 442 5.57 -5.45 -14.20
N PRO A 443 5.84 -4.71 -15.28
CA PRO A 443 5.59 -5.20 -16.63
C PRO A 443 6.23 -6.56 -16.91
N CYS A 444 7.53 -6.70 -16.67
CA CYS A 444 8.23 -7.95 -16.88
C CYS A 444 7.75 -9.07 -15.96
N ARG A 445 7.55 -8.77 -14.67
CA ARG A 445 7.10 -9.77 -13.69
C ARG A 445 5.70 -10.29 -13.97
N LEU A 446 4.79 -9.42 -14.44
CA LEU A 446 3.47 -9.84 -14.89
C LEU A 446 3.57 -10.72 -16.15
N CYS A 447 4.35 -10.30 -17.14
CA CYS A 447 4.52 -11.09 -18.36
C CYS A 447 5.15 -12.47 -18.08
N GLU A 448 6.07 -12.57 -17.13
CA GLU A 448 6.58 -13.86 -16.67
C GLU A 448 5.47 -14.73 -16.05
N ALA A 449 4.64 -14.16 -15.18
CA ALA A 449 3.51 -14.86 -14.58
C ALA A 449 2.48 -15.35 -15.64
N VAL A 450 2.19 -14.51 -16.63
CA VAL A 450 1.33 -14.83 -17.78
C VAL A 450 1.96 -15.95 -18.63
N SER A 451 3.25 -15.84 -18.94
CA SER A 451 4.00 -16.84 -19.70
C SER A 451 4.01 -18.21 -19.01
N ARG A 452 4.23 -18.26 -17.69
CA ARG A 452 4.18 -19.52 -16.91
C ARG A 452 2.79 -20.17 -16.98
N LYS A 453 1.71 -19.38 -17.01
CA LYS A 453 0.34 -19.89 -17.21
C LYS A 453 0.06 -20.33 -18.66
N GLY A 454 0.81 -19.81 -19.64
CA GLY A 454 0.63 -20.09 -21.07
C GLY A 454 -0.28 -19.06 -21.77
N GLY A 455 -0.44 -17.87 -21.18
CA GLY A 455 -1.23 -16.79 -21.76
C GLY A 455 -2.66 -17.20 -22.04
N ARG A 456 -3.20 -16.76 -23.19
CA ARG A 456 -4.55 -17.13 -23.64
C ARG A 456 -4.73 -18.63 -23.91
N ASN A 457 -3.64 -19.37 -24.09
CA ASN A 457 -3.66 -20.83 -24.27
C ASN A 457 -3.68 -21.60 -22.94
N ALA A 458 -3.65 -20.91 -21.80
CA ALA A 458 -3.82 -21.52 -20.50
C ALA A 458 -5.16 -22.27 -20.43
N ARG A 459 -5.19 -23.42 -19.76
CA ARG A 459 -6.42 -24.19 -19.54
C ARG A 459 -7.39 -23.41 -18.65
N ALA A 460 -8.63 -23.32 -19.11
CA ALA A 460 -9.79 -22.76 -18.43
C ALA A 460 -9.97 -23.27 -17.00
#